data_AF-A0AA95GG89-F1
#
_entry.id   AF-A0AA95GG89-F1
#
_cell.length_a   1.000
_cell.length_b   1.000
_cell.length_c   1.000
_cell.angle_alpha   90.00
_cell.angle_beta   90.00
_cell.angle_gamma   90.00
#
_symmetry.space_group_name_H-M   'P 1'
#
loop_
_entity.id
_entity.type
_entity.pdbx_description
1 polymer ?
#
loop_
_entity_poly.entity_id
_entity_poly.type
_entity_poly.pdbx_seq_one_letter_code
_entity_poly.pdbx_strand_id
1 'polypeptide(L)'
;MRNVDSEDFLPFYPAFPELSHSQVDTVLWIRMHFSPQAIASMKNIRHDSLRRELCIIKKKLNVFSEKQLEALVDKRLLIFSLCPGALSKIILIHNLN
;
A
#
# COMPACT_ATOMS: atom_id res chain seq x y z
N MET A 1 -12.96 17.94 -9.64
CA MET A 1 -12.29 16.69 -9.23
C MET A 1 -11.15 16.46 -10.20
N ARG A 2 -9.89 16.62 -9.77
CA ARG A 2 -8.80 16.02 -10.54
C ARG A 2 -8.76 14.57 -10.11
N ASN A 3 -9.03 13.66 -11.05
CA ASN A 3 -8.59 12.27 -10.95
C ASN A 3 -7.10 12.35 -10.65
N VAL A 4 -6.70 12.19 -9.40
CA VAL A 4 -5.30 11.88 -9.10
C VAL A 4 -5.16 10.45 -9.57
N ASP A 5 -4.37 10.27 -10.62
CA ASP A 5 -4.26 9.08 -11.45
C ASP A 5 -4.29 7.78 -10.63
N SER A 6 -5.46 7.17 -10.49
CA SER A 6 -5.59 5.85 -9.85
C SER A 6 -4.97 4.72 -10.68
N GLU A 7 -4.49 5.06 -11.89
CA GLU A 7 -3.87 4.14 -12.83
C GLU A 7 -2.35 4.02 -12.62
N ASP A 8 -1.69 5.03 -12.04
CA ASP A 8 -0.23 5.02 -11.84
C ASP A 8 0.25 3.86 -10.97
N PHE A 9 -0.59 3.41 -10.03
CA PHE A 9 -0.26 2.33 -9.10
C PHE A 9 -0.86 0.99 -9.46
N LEU A 10 -1.62 0.92 -10.56
CA LEU A 10 -2.26 -0.31 -11.01
C LEU A 10 -1.30 -1.50 -11.13
N PRO A 11 -0.06 -1.34 -11.67
CA PRO A 11 0.89 -2.44 -11.73
C PRO A 11 1.29 -2.99 -10.36
N PHE A 12 1.20 -2.22 -9.27
CA PHE A 12 1.70 -2.60 -7.95
C PHE A 12 0.64 -3.19 -7.02
N TYR A 13 -0.65 -3.09 -7.34
CA TYR A 13 -1.72 -3.67 -6.53
C TYR A 13 -1.53 -5.17 -6.22
N PRO A 14 -1.08 -6.03 -7.16
CA PRO A 14 -0.88 -7.44 -6.86
C PRO A 14 0.24 -7.72 -5.83
N ALA A 15 1.11 -6.74 -5.52
CA ALA A 15 2.12 -6.88 -4.47
C ALA A 15 1.53 -6.82 -3.05
N PHE A 16 0.28 -6.35 -2.91
CA PHE A 16 -0.40 -6.16 -1.64
C PHE A 16 -1.83 -6.73 -1.66
N PRO A 17 -1.99 -8.06 -1.87
CA PRO A 17 -3.32 -8.68 -2.00
C PRO A 17 -4.21 -8.51 -0.75
N GLU A 18 -3.63 -8.19 0.40
CA GLU A 18 -4.36 -7.96 1.65
C GLU A 18 -5.04 -6.57 1.72
N LEU A 19 -4.63 -5.65 0.84
CA LEU A 19 -5.03 -4.25 0.84
C LEU A 19 -6.02 -3.95 -0.29
N SER A 20 -6.93 -3.01 -0.08
CA SER A 20 -7.68 -2.43 -1.20
C SER A 20 -6.77 -1.51 -2.02
N HIS A 21 -7.12 -1.23 -3.28
CA HIS A 21 -6.34 -0.30 -4.12
C HIS A 21 -6.08 1.04 -3.41
N SER A 22 -7.13 1.64 -2.82
CA SER A 22 -6.98 2.88 -2.05
C SER A 22 -6.01 2.78 -0.87
N GLN A 23 -5.91 1.61 -0.23
CA GLN A 23 -4.93 1.37 0.83
C GLN A 23 -3.52 1.20 0.27
N VAL A 24 -3.37 0.58 -0.91
CA VAL A 24 -2.08 0.49 -1.60
C VAL A 24 -1.61 1.89 -1.97
N ASP A 25 -2.47 2.74 -2.52
CA ASP A 25 -2.13 4.13 -2.86
C ASP A 25 -1.57 4.88 -1.65
N THR A 26 -2.25 4.78 -0.49
CA THR A 26 -1.79 5.36 0.78
C THR A 26 -0.38 4.92 1.14
N VAL A 27 -0.11 3.62 1.03
CA VAL A 27 1.18 3.05 1.40
C VAL A 27 2.28 3.48 0.42
N LEU A 28 1.97 3.58 -0.87
CA LEU A 28 2.90 4.06 -1.89
C LEU A 28 3.20 5.55 -1.72
N TRP A 29 2.21 6.39 -1.41
CA TRP A 29 2.44 7.81 -1.12
C TRP A 29 3.30 8.02 0.14
N ILE A 30 3.11 7.21 1.19
CA ILE A 30 4.00 7.22 2.37
C ILE A 30 5.42 6.86 1.96
N ARG A 31 5.58 5.81 1.15
CA ARG A 31 6.90 5.40 0.67
C ARG A 31 7.59 6.47 -0.17
N MET A 32 6.81 7.27 -0.90
CA MET A 32 7.28 8.46 -1.64
C MET A 32 7.50 9.70 -0.75
N HIS A 33 7.41 9.55 0.58
CA HIS A 33 7.61 10.59 1.58
C HIS A 33 6.61 11.76 1.52
N PHE A 34 5.39 11.52 1.02
CA PHE A 34 4.31 12.50 1.15
C PHE A 34 3.89 12.66 2.61
N SER A 35 3.64 13.89 3.03
CA SER A 35 3.18 14.16 4.39
C SER A 35 1.76 13.60 4.61
N PRO A 36 1.41 13.21 5.85
CA PRO A 36 0.04 12.80 6.17
C PRO A 36 -1.02 13.84 5.79
N GLN A 37 -0.72 15.13 5.88
CA GLN A 37 -1.63 16.19 5.44
C GLN A 37 -1.84 16.17 3.92
N ALA A 38 -0.76 16.00 3.14
CA ALA A 38 -0.83 15.93 1.68
C ALA A 38 -1.65 14.70 1.24
N ILE A 39 -1.40 13.54 1.84
CA ILE A 39 -2.14 12.31 1.54
C ILE A 39 -3.62 12.47 1.88
N ALA A 40 -3.93 13.00 3.06
CA ALA A 40 -5.32 13.25 3.45
C ALA A 40 -6.03 14.20 2.48
N SER A 41 -5.34 15.24 2.02
CA SER A 41 -5.86 16.18 1.01
C SER A 41 -6.06 15.51 -0.36
N MET A 42 -5.11 14.70 -0.83
CA MET A 42 -5.22 13.98 -2.11
C MET A 42 -6.39 12.99 -2.09
N LYS A 43 -6.59 12.31 -0.96
CA LYS A 43 -7.71 11.38 -0.75
C LYS A 43 -9.03 12.07 -0.40
N ASN A 44 -9.04 13.39 -0.23
CA ASN A 44 -10.20 14.17 0.24
C ASN A 44 -10.80 13.60 1.55
N ILE A 45 -9.95 13.25 2.52
CA ILE A 45 -10.35 12.73 3.83
C ILE A 45 -9.77 13.58 4.96
N ARG A 46 -10.36 13.43 6.16
CA ARG A 46 -9.80 14.04 7.37
C ARG A 46 -8.50 13.35 7.79
N HIS A 47 -7.60 14.10 8.41
CA HIS A 47 -6.34 13.57 8.94
C HIS A 47 -6.55 12.40 9.92
N ASP A 48 -7.56 12.48 10.79
CA ASP A 48 -7.89 11.38 11.71
C ASP A 48 -8.36 10.12 10.98
N SER A 49 -9.06 10.27 9.85
CA SER A 49 -9.45 9.14 9.01
C SER A 49 -8.23 8.47 8.40
N LEU A 50 -7.25 9.24 7.91
CA LEU A 50 -5.99 8.70 7.41
C LEU A 50 -5.22 7.96 8.51
N ARG A 51 -5.15 8.52 9.73
CA ARG A 51 -4.51 7.85 10.87
C ARG A 51 -5.15 6.50 11.20
N ARG A 52 -6.49 6.42 11.15
CA ARG A 52 -7.22 5.15 11.35
C ARG A 52 -6.94 4.16 10.22
N GLU A 53 -6.95 4.63 8.97
CA GLU A 53 -6.62 3.81 7.81
C GLU A 53 -5.21 3.22 7.94
N LEU A 54 -4.23 4.01 8.39
CA LEU A 54 -2.87 3.52 8.64
C LEU A 54 -2.79 2.47 9.73
N CYS A 55 -3.58 2.59 10.80
CA CYS A 55 -3.66 1.54 11.81
C CYS A 55 -4.22 0.23 11.22
N ILE A 56 -5.24 0.33 10.35
CA ILE A 56 -5.83 -0.84 9.67
C ILE A 56 -4.81 -1.49 8.73
N ILE A 57 -4.13 -0.69 7.91
CA ILE A 57 -3.08 -1.15 6.99
C ILE A 57 -1.97 -1.88 7.76
N LYS A 58 -1.45 -1.26 8.82
CA LYS A 58 -0.39 -1.84 9.65
C LYS A 58 -0.81 -3.18 10.26
N LYS A 59 -2.07 -3.27 10.73
CA LYS A 59 -2.64 -4.52 11.24
C LYS A 59 -2.75 -5.59 10.14
N LYS A 60 -3.26 -5.25 8.95
CA LYS A 60 -3.38 -6.18 7.82
C LYS A 60 -2.03 -6.72 7.34
N LEU A 61 -1.01 -5.88 7.34
CA LEU A 61 0.35 -6.24 6.94
C LEU A 61 1.21 -6.81 8.08
N ASN A 62 0.65 -6.94 9.28
CA ASN A 62 1.34 -7.41 10.48
C ASN A 62 2.65 -6.64 10.78
N VAL A 63 2.58 -5.31 10.72
CA VAL A 63 3.69 -4.40 11.05
C VAL A 63 3.29 -3.44 12.17
N PHE A 64 4.26 -3.01 12.98
CA PHE A 64 4.00 -2.25 14.22
C PHE A 64 4.53 -0.81 14.17
N SER A 65 5.35 -0.47 13.17
CA SER A 65 5.91 0.87 13.00
C SER A 65 5.88 1.31 11.54
N GLU A 66 5.98 2.62 11.32
CA GLU A 66 6.09 3.20 9.98
C GLU A 66 7.35 2.72 9.26
N LYS A 67 8.49 2.65 9.95
CA LYS A 67 9.72 2.09 9.41
C LYS A 67 9.58 0.62 8.97
N GLN A 68 8.83 -0.20 9.72
CA GLN A 68 8.55 -1.58 9.30
C GLN A 68 7.62 -1.62 8.09
N LEU A 69 6.64 -0.72 8.02
CA LEU A 69 5.76 -0.58 6.86
C LEU A 69 6.57 -0.23 5.62
N GLU A 70 7.42 0.80 5.68
CA GLU A 70 8.30 1.21 4.57
C GLU A 70 9.21 0.06 4.11
N ALA A 71 9.89 -0.62 5.04
CA ALA A 71 10.77 -1.74 4.72
C ALA A 71 10.04 -2.91 4.05
N LEU A 72 8.80 -3.21 4.49
CA LEU A 72 7.98 -4.25 3.87
C LEU A 72 7.56 -3.86 2.45
N VAL A 73 7.21 -2.59 2.25
CA VAL A 73 6.82 -2.04 0.94
C VAL A 73 7.98 -2.12 -0.02
N ASP A 74 9.17 -1.65 0.38
CA ASP A 74 10.39 -1.76 -0.41
C ASP A 74 10.68 -3.20 -0.82
N LYS A 75 10.62 -4.12 0.14
CA LYS A 75 10.85 -5.54 -0.12
C LYS A 75 9.86 -6.09 -1.14
N ARG A 76 8.56 -5.82 -0.98
CA ARG A 76 7.51 -6.33 -1.87
C ARG A 76 7.60 -5.72 -3.27
N LEU A 77 7.84 -4.40 -3.38
CA LEU A 77 8.05 -3.72 -4.65
C LEU A 77 9.28 -4.24 -5.38
N LEU A 78 10.40 -4.43 -4.66
CA LEU A 78 11.62 -4.99 -5.24
C LEU A 78 11.41 -6.41 -5.78
N ILE A 79 10.76 -7.28 -5.00
CA ILE A 79 10.42 -8.64 -5.44
C ILE A 79 9.48 -8.59 -6.65
N PHE A 80 8.48 -7.71 -6.63
CA PHE A 80 7.55 -7.53 -7.73
C PHE A 80 8.27 -7.11 -9.02
N SER A 81 9.13 -6.10 -8.94
CA SER A 81 9.87 -5.57 -10.09
C SER A 81 10.91 -6.54 -10.65
N LEU A 82 11.57 -7.33 -9.80
CA LEU A 82 12.67 -8.21 -10.22
C LEU A 82 12.25 -9.64 -10.51
N CYS A 83 11.12 -10.10 -9.95
CA CYS A 83 10.69 -11.49 -9.99
C CYS A 83 9.16 -11.58 -10.13
N PRO A 84 8.55 -11.08 -11.23
CA PRO A 84 7.09 -11.06 -11.36
C PRO A 84 6.46 -12.46 -11.24
N GLY A 85 7.15 -13.52 -11.66
CA GLY A 85 6.71 -14.92 -11.49
C GLY A 85 6.71 -15.43 -10.03
N ALA A 86 7.35 -14.73 -9.08
CA ALA A 86 7.34 -15.11 -7.67
C ALA A 86 6.00 -14.77 -6.98
N LEU A 87 5.25 -13.80 -7.50
CA LEU A 87 3.96 -13.38 -6.94
C LEU A 87 2.82 -14.33 -7.27
N SER A 88 2.90 -15.05 -8.39
CA SER A 88 1.94 -16.11 -8.73
C SER A 88 1.85 -17.17 -7.62
N LYS A 89 2.91 -17.35 -6.82
CA LYS A 89 2.92 -18.24 -5.65
C LYS A 89 2.32 -17.60 -4.39
N ILE A 90 2.49 -16.29 -4.20
CA ILE A 90 1.95 -15.56 -3.03
C ILE A 90 0.42 -15.46 -3.13
N ILE A 91 -0.12 -15.16 -4.31
CA ILE A 91 -1.57 -15.09 -4.56
C ILE A 91 -2.22 -16.47 -4.35
N LEU A 92 -1.51 -17.56 -4.70
CA LEU A 92 -2.03 -18.92 -4.52
C LEU A 92 -2.15 -19.29 -3.02
N ILE A 93 -1.19 -18.88 -2.18
CA ILE A 93 -1.19 -19.18 -0.74
C ILE A 93 -2.33 -18.46 0.00
N HIS A 94 -2.68 -17.22 -0.41
CA HIS A 94 -3.79 -16.48 0.19
C HIS A 94 -5.18 -16.95 -0.25
N ASN A 95 -5.31 -17.64 -1.38
CA ASN A 95 -6.59 -18.25 -1.79
C ASN A 95 -6.81 -19.66 -1.20
N LEU A 96 -5.81 -20.20 -0.50
CA LEU A 96 -5.85 -21.52 0.13
C LEU A 96 -6.00 -21.48 1.66
N ASN A 97 -6.00 -20.28 2.26
CA ASN A 97 -6.30 -20.04 3.68
C ASN A 97 -7.55 -19.17 3.83
#